data_AF-A0A6A3RT71-F1
#
_entry.id   AF-A0A6A3RT71-F1
#
_cell.length_a   1.000
_cell.length_b   1.000
_cell.length_c   1.000
_cell.angle_alpha   90.00
_cell.angle_beta   90.00
_cell.angle_gamma   90.00
#
_symmetry.space_group_name_H-M   'P 1'
#
loop_
_entity.id
_entity.type
_entity.pdbx_description
1 polymer ?
#
loop_
_entity_poly.entity_id
_entity_poly.type
_entity_poly.pdbx_seq_one_letter_code
_entity_poly.pdbx_strand_id
1 'polypeptide(L)' 'MEVDALIVEGATNEFLLGESWMMKKGVKIDFVSCEMKWYEDDTKKIVPFQCSGNN' A
#
# COMPACT_ATOMS: atom_id res chain seq x y z
N MET A 1 13.33 -6.47 -4.66
CA MET A 1 12.01 -7.10 -4.50
C MET A 1 11.32 -7.01 -5.84
N GLU A 2 11.01 -8.13 -6.46
CA GLU A 2 10.26 -8.19 -7.72
C GLU A 2 8.79 -8.44 -7.38
N VAL A 3 7.89 -7.81 -8.12
CA VAL A 3 6.44 -7.96 -7.96
C VAL A 3 5.80 -8.16 -9.32
N ASP A 4 4.81 -9.05 -9.38
CA ASP A 4 3.93 -9.16 -10.54
C ASP A 4 2.92 -8.01 -10.50
N ALA A 5 2.90 -7.19 -11.56
CA ALA A 5 2.01 -6.04 -11.69
C ALA A 5 1.38 -5.97 -13.08
N LEU A 6 0.24 -5.30 -13.18
CA LEU A 6 -0.43 -5.02 -14.44
C LEU A 6 -0.11 -3.59 -14.88
N ILE A 7 0.30 -3.41 -16.14
CA ILE A 7 0.45 -2.08 -16.76
C ILE A 7 -0.91 -1.67 -17.30
N VAL A 8 -1.41 -0.54 -16.81
CA VAL A 8 -2.68 0.04 -17.25
C VAL A 8 -2.39 1.27 -18.10
N GLU A 9 -2.90 1.30 -19.32
CA GLU A 9 -2.75 2.43 -20.23
C GLU A 9 -3.32 3.71 -19.60
N GLY A 10 -2.54 4.79 -19.61
CA GLY A 10 -2.92 6.07 -19.01
C GLY A 10 -2.63 6.23 -17.51
N ALA A 11 -2.22 5.17 -16.81
CA ALA A 11 -1.86 5.21 -15.38
C ALA A 11 -0.36 4.93 -15.17
N THR A 12 0.50 5.78 -15.74
CA THR A 12 1.96 5.54 -15.76
C THR A 12 2.72 6.14 -14.59
N ASN A 13 2.09 7.03 -13.82
CA ASN A 13 2.76 7.85 -12.81
C ASN A 13 2.51 7.35 -11.38
N GLU A 14 1.59 6.40 -11.21
CA GLU A 14 1.13 5.93 -9.91
C GLU A 14 1.20 4.41 -9.87
N PHE A 15 1.54 3.87 -8.70
CA PHE A 15 1.56 2.43 -8.46
C PHE A 15 0.37 2.03 -7.61
N LEU A 16 -0.57 1.31 -8.20
CA LEU A 16 -1.76 0.83 -7.50
C LEU A 16 -1.47 -0.49 -6.79
N LEU A 17 -1.66 -0.50 -5.47
CA LEU A 17 -1.56 -1.71 -4.67
C LEU A 17 -2.92 -2.42 -4.66
N GLY A 18 -2.97 -3.60 -5.26
CA GLY A 18 -4.18 -4.43 -5.28
C GLY A 18 -4.48 -5.10 -3.94
N GLU A 19 -5.77 -5.34 -3.68
CA GLU A 19 -6.26 -6.02 -2.48
C GLU A 19 -5.57 -7.37 -2.24
N SER A 20 -5.39 -8.19 -3.30
CA SER A 20 -4.80 -9.52 -3.17
C SER A 20 -3.37 -9.47 -2.59
N TRP A 21 -2.58 -8.45 -2.96
CA TRP A 21 -1.25 -8.25 -2.39
C TRP A 21 -1.34 -7.82 -0.93
N MET A 22 -2.23 -6.87 -0.62
CA MET A 22 -2.44 -6.38 0.75
C MET A 22 -2.86 -7.52 1.69
N MET A 23 -3.80 -8.37 1.26
CA MET A 23 -4.29 -9.51 2.02
C MET A 23 -3.18 -10.56 2.23
N LYS A 24 -2.40 -10.88 1.18
CA LYS A 24 -1.27 -11.83 1.28
C LYS A 24 -0.21 -11.34 2.26
N LYS A 25 0.05 -10.04 2.33
CA LYS A 25 1.02 -9.42 3.24
C LYS A 25 0.45 -9.13 4.63
N GLY A 26 -0.85 -9.32 4.86
CA GLY A 26 -1.49 -8.96 6.13
C GLY A 26 -1.44 -7.46 6.43
N VAL A 27 -1.52 -6.63 5.39
CA VAL A 27 -1.49 -5.18 5.50
C VAL A 27 -2.66 -4.67 6.32
N LYS A 28 -2.39 -3.72 7.22
CA LYS A 28 -3.39 -2.93 7.94
C LYS A 28 -3.28 -1.47 7.52
N ILE A 29 -4.41 -0.90 7.13
CA ILE A 29 -4.53 0.54 6.83
C ILE A 29 -5.10 1.22 8.07
N ASP A 30 -4.32 2.11 8.66
CA ASP A 30 -4.69 2.88 9.84
C ASP A 30 -4.96 4.32 9.42
N PHE A 31 -6.25 4.68 9.35
CA PHE A 31 -6.69 6.02 8.96
C PHE A 31 -6.52 7.07 10.07
N VAL A 32 -6.32 6.67 11.33
CA VAL A 32 -6.13 7.62 12.43
C VAL A 32 -4.70 8.18 12.41
N SER A 33 -3.72 7.31 12.16
CA SER A 33 -2.32 7.71 12.02
C SER A 33 -1.89 7.99 10.58
N CYS A 34 -2.77 7.73 9.60
CA CYS A 34 -2.45 7.79 8.17
C CYS A 34 -1.25 6.90 7.81
N GLU A 35 -1.26 5.65 8.27
CA GLU A 35 -0.17 4.70 8.10
C GLU A 35 -0.66 3.35 7.55
N MET A 36 0.06 2.80 6.58
CA MET A 36 -0.07 1.42 6.12
C MET A 36 1.01 0.55 6.76
N LYS A 37 0.61 -0.55 7.41
CA LYS A 37 1.49 -1.36 8.29
C LYS A 37 1.42 -2.83 7.93
N TRP A 38 2.55 -3.51 7.88
CA TRP A 38 2.63 -4.97 7.78
C TRP A 38 3.91 -5.50 8.43
N TYR A 39 4.02 -6.82 8.56
CA TYR A 39 5.26 -7.48 8.97
C TYR A 39 5.85 -8.24 7.78
N GLU A 40 7.17 -8.21 7.67
CA GLU A 40 7.94 -8.97 6.70
C GLU A 40 9.17 -9.51 7.44
N ASP A 41 9.27 -10.83 7.58
CA ASP A 41 10.34 -11.52 8.33
C ASP A 41 10.58 -10.91 9.72
N ASP A 42 9.51 -10.83 10.52
CA ASP A 42 9.43 -10.20 11.85
C ASP A 42 9.79 -8.69 11.89
N THR A 43 10.07 -8.08 10.74
CA THR A 43 10.32 -6.65 10.64
C THR A 43 9.02 -5.91 10.33
N LYS A 44 8.63 -5.00 11.23
CA LYS A 44 7.49 -4.11 10.99
C LYS A 44 7.83 -3.09 9.90
N LYS A 45 7.01 -3.03 8.86
CA LYS A 45 7.03 -1.99 7.84
C LYS A 45 5.91 -0.99 8.11
N ILE A 46 6.20 0.29 7.96
CA ILE A 46 5.25 1.38 8.11
C ILE A 46 5.47 2.33 6.93
N VAL A 47 4.40 2.59 6.19
CA VAL A 47 4.39 3.54 5.07
C VAL A 47 3.33 4.61 5.37
N PRO A 48 3.71 5.88 5.57
CA PRO A 48 2.74 6.94 5.75
C PRO A 48 2.00 7.22 4.45
N PHE A 49 0.75 7.64 4.55
CA PHE A 49 -0.06 8.10 3.42
C PHE A 49 -0.75 9.42 3.74
N GLN A 50 -1.35 10.03 2.71
CA GLN A 50 -2.18 11.22 2.87
C GLN A 50 -3.61 10.88 2.45
N CYS A 51 -4.58 11.29 3.26
CA CYS A 51 -5.98 11.29 2.85
C CYS A 51 -6.23 12.57 2.03
N SER A 52 -6.75 12.43 0.81
CA SER A 52 -7.28 13.58 0.06
C SER A 52 -8.60 14.02 0.71
N GLY A 53 -8.51 14.87 1.72
CA GLY A 53 -9.65 15.38 2.48
C GLY A 53 -9.22 16.51 3.41
N ASN A 54 -9.03 17.70 2.83
CA ASN A 54 -9.07 18.97 3.55
C ASN A 54 -9.88 19.96 2.70
N ASN A 55 -11.13 20.20 3.11
CA ASN A 55 -11.76 21.51 3.04
C ASN A 55 -12.00 21.95 4.49
#